data_AF-A0A1V0PYK8-F1
#
_entry.id   AF-A0A1V0PYK8-F1
#
_cell.length_a   1.000
_cell.length_b   1.000
_cell.length_c   1.000
_cell.angle_alpha   90.00
_cell.angle_beta   90.00
_cell.angle_gamma   90.00
#
_symmetry.space_group_name_H-M   'P 1'
#
loop_
_entity.id
_entity.type
_entity.pdbx_description
1 polymer ?
#
loop_
_entity_poly.entity_id
_entity_poly.type
_entity_poly.pdbx_seq_one_letter_code
_entity_poly.pdbx_strand_id
1 'polypeptide(L)'
;MNPTLTENKPGPDAPADVPRMMGEADLDLIRAMAARLPPQSALVEIGPWLGGVSLILADYGQLHVVDRFLWSESNAAAWPGLAEIGASFRPLFEATVAHLDPPVQVHETDCRDFVWPGGRIGLCLIDAPRSASGLLQCLAGVAAGLDPESVILFKNGLNPGYPELPALLEVLLGRGVLAPVETKQAPWCNILAARPGPEWESLAELDMQDQMIREEPVSNTVRDPWGGRLLAAARVAERAASGDWAGAYARVAELPLDPALARDWDICSAALPRAEETEILLAVLAELVAAQTDSAARNRSPFPIDRGPVSALRGFWLNAADHPWRTADFDAELIVRAAEGGAMVLPAELGQQLSGRTIVEIGTGLGLSGVGFLAAGASAYLGAELGQITRDMVSADFRLTALAYLPAAEIAPERLGHADLVVLRGQDRQDEAVGPLLDALPEETEILLATDGPRGMQIESLPRRP
;
A
#
# COMPACT_ATOMS: atom_id res chain seq x y z
N MET A 1 -4.58 -22.16 -1.79
CA MET A 1 -3.43 -22.69 -2.57
C MET A 1 -3.61 -22.21 -3.99
N ASN A 2 -2.90 -21.14 -4.38
CA ASN A 2 -2.80 -20.77 -5.78
C ASN A 2 -1.92 -21.83 -6.45
N PRO A 3 -2.35 -22.48 -7.55
CA PRO A 3 -1.41 -23.21 -8.37
C PRO A 3 -0.36 -22.20 -8.81
N THR A 4 0.87 -22.43 -8.39
CA THR A 4 2.01 -21.61 -8.79
C THR A 4 2.01 -21.50 -10.32
N LEU A 5 2.28 -20.30 -10.83
CA LEU A 5 2.45 -19.94 -12.26
C LEU A 5 3.49 -20.80 -13.02
N THR A 6 4.01 -21.85 -12.41
CA THR A 6 5.01 -22.80 -12.93
C THR A 6 4.42 -24.08 -13.51
N GLU A 7 3.14 -24.41 -13.31
CA GLU A 7 2.60 -25.75 -13.69
C GLU A 7 2.18 -25.93 -15.15
N ASN A 8 2.25 -24.90 -16.00
CA ASN A 8 1.98 -25.02 -17.45
C ASN A 8 3.27 -24.89 -18.29
N LYS A 9 4.36 -25.53 -17.89
CA LYS A 9 5.52 -25.71 -18.80
C LYS A 9 5.26 -26.93 -19.68
N PRO A 10 5.05 -26.79 -21.00
CA PRO A 10 5.00 -27.95 -21.88
C PRO A 10 6.33 -28.71 -21.81
N GLY A 11 6.24 -30.04 -21.70
CA GLY A 11 7.41 -30.91 -21.75
C GLY A 11 8.09 -30.88 -23.13
N PRO A 12 9.34 -31.36 -23.24
CA PRO A 12 10.17 -31.27 -24.45
C PRO A 12 9.66 -32.07 -25.66
N ASP A 13 8.57 -32.83 -25.54
CA ASP A 13 8.12 -33.81 -26.55
C ASP A 13 6.85 -33.40 -27.34
N ALA A 14 6.43 -32.13 -27.30
CA ALA A 14 5.35 -31.62 -28.17
C ALA A 14 5.93 -30.89 -29.40
N PRO A 15 5.64 -31.30 -30.64
CA PRO A 15 6.06 -30.53 -31.81
C PRO A 15 5.23 -29.24 -31.95
N ALA A 16 5.95 -28.12 -32.14
CA ALA A 16 5.55 -26.89 -32.84
C ALA A 16 4.91 -25.70 -32.09
N ASP A 17 4.91 -25.61 -30.75
CA ASP A 17 4.65 -24.33 -30.07
C ASP A 17 5.95 -23.69 -29.58
N VAL A 18 6.29 -22.54 -30.17
CA VAL A 18 7.40 -21.70 -29.71
C VAL A 18 7.16 -21.37 -28.23
N PRO A 19 8.15 -21.60 -27.33
CA PRO A 19 7.98 -21.29 -25.93
C PRO A 19 7.53 -19.85 -25.73
N ARG A 20 6.55 -19.65 -24.84
CA ARG A 20 6.06 -18.32 -24.43
C ARG A 20 5.82 -18.28 -22.93
N MET A 21 6.03 -17.10 -22.33
CA MET A 21 5.81 -16.84 -20.90
C MET A 21 4.46 -16.13 -20.62
N MET A 22 3.50 -16.24 -21.55
CA MET A 22 2.15 -15.69 -21.44
C MET A 22 1.11 -16.81 -21.40
N GLY A 23 0.15 -16.69 -20.49
CA GLY A 23 -0.99 -17.61 -20.41
C GLY A 23 -2.09 -17.24 -21.40
N GLU A 24 -3.04 -18.13 -21.64
CA GLU A 24 -4.10 -17.90 -22.64
C GLU A 24 -4.93 -16.65 -22.39
N ALA A 25 -5.20 -16.29 -21.13
CA ALA A 25 -5.95 -15.06 -20.83
C ALA A 25 -5.21 -13.78 -21.24
N ASP A 26 -3.88 -13.78 -21.16
CA ASP A 26 -3.05 -12.67 -21.65
C ASP A 26 -3.12 -12.60 -23.18
N LEU A 27 -3.02 -13.75 -23.85
CA LEU A 27 -3.08 -13.83 -25.31
C LEU A 27 -4.44 -13.43 -25.86
N ASP A 28 -5.53 -13.84 -25.19
CA ASP A 28 -6.89 -13.46 -25.57
C ASP A 28 -7.09 -11.94 -25.50
N LEU A 29 -6.53 -11.30 -24.46
CA LEU A 29 -6.53 -9.84 -24.37
C LEU A 29 -5.72 -9.22 -25.51
N ILE A 30 -4.49 -9.70 -25.75
CA ILE A 30 -3.62 -9.19 -26.82
C ILE A 30 -4.32 -9.29 -28.18
N ARG A 31 -4.89 -10.46 -28.53
CA ARG A 31 -5.68 -10.67 -29.75
C ARG A 31 -6.86 -9.71 -29.82
N ALA A 32 -7.61 -9.58 -28.72
CA ALA A 32 -8.79 -8.73 -28.67
C ALA A 32 -8.47 -7.24 -28.85
N MET A 33 -7.30 -6.78 -28.40
CA MET A 33 -6.85 -5.39 -28.62
C MET A 33 -6.27 -5.21 -30.02
N ALA A 34 -5.41 -6.12 -30.48
CA ALA A 34 -4.81 -6.06 -31.81
C ALA A 34 -5.85 -6.13 -32.93
N ALA A 35 -6.90 -6.94 -32.77
CA ALA A 35 -8.00 -7.07 -33.74
C ALA A 35 -8.83 -5.79 -33.94
N ARG A 36 -8.71 -4.79 -33.06
CA ARG A 36 -9.41 -3.49 -33.18
C ARG A 36 -8.64 -2.49 -34.04
N LEU A 37 -7.38 -2.78 -34.36
CA LEU A 37 -6.51 -1.85 -35.05
C LEU A 37 -6.81 -1.83 -36.56
N PRO A 38 -6.60 -0.68 -37.23
CA PRO A 38 -6.60 -0.64 -38.67
C PRO A 38 -5.58 -1.63 -39.26
N PRO A 39 -5.85 -2.20 -40.45
CA PRO A 39 -4.87 -3.03 -41.15
C PRO A 39 -3.54 -2.28 -41.33
N GLN A 40 -2.42 -2.99 -41.25
CA GLN A 40 -1.07 -2.42 -41.40
C GLN A 40 -0.68 -1.40 -40.32
N SER A 41 -1.38 -1.36 -39.18
CA SER A 41 -0.91 -0.59 -38.02
C SER A 41 0.46 -1.06 -37.57
N ALA A 42 1.34 -0.14 -37.17
CA ALA A 42 2.60 -0.52 -36.54
C ALA A 42 2.33 -1.08 -35.14
N LEU A 43 2.91 -2.23 -34.86
CA LEU A 43 2.84 -2.91 -33.56
C LEU A 43 4.25 -2.96 -32.99
N VAL A 44 4.40 -2.61 -31.72
CA VAL A 44 5.70 -2.67 -31.03
C VAL A 44 5.61 -3.67 -29.89
N GLU A 45 6.51 -4.63 -29.86
CA GLU A 45 6.67 -5.58 -28.77
C GLU A 45 8.06 -5.40 -28.13
N ILE A 46 8.08 -5.10 -26.84
CA ILE A 46 9.29 -4.85 -26.07
C ILE A 46 9.50 -6.04 -25.14
N GLY A 47 10.52 -6.86 -25.45
CA GLY A 47 10.77 -8.15 -24.82
C GLY A 47 10.08 -9.34 -25.50
N PRO A 48 10.29 -9.58 -26.81
CA PRO A 48 9.67 -10.68 -27.57
C PRO A 48 10.10 -12.09 -27.14
N TRP A 49 11.21 -12.21 -26.41
CA TRP A 49 11.86 -13.49 -26.08
C TRP A 49 12.03 -14.37 -27.33
N LEU A 50 11.56 -15.63 -27.34
CA LEU A 50 11.68 -16.54 -28.49
C LEU A 50 10.63 -16.31 -29.60
N GLY A 51 9.77 -15.30 -29.45
CA GLY A 51 8.84 -14.84 -30.50
C GLY A 51 7.45 -15.47 -30.48
N GLY A 52 7.08 -16.18 -29.41
CA GLY A 52 5.78 -16.85 -29.34
C GLY A 52 4.58 -15.89 -29.37
N VAL A 53 4.73 -14.67 -28.83
CA VAL A 53 3.70 -13.61 -28.91
C VAL A 53 3.85 -12.82 -30.21
N SER A 54 5.08 -12.64 -30.70
CA SER A 54 5.37 -12.02 -32.00
C SER A 54 4.62 -12.68 -33.15
N LEU A 55 4.54 -14.02 -33.15
CA LEU A 55 3.76 -14.78 -34.15
C LEU A 55 2.27 -14.37 -34.15
N ILE A 56 1.70 -14.09 -32.97
CA ILE A 56 0.29 -13.68 -32.85
C ILE A 56 0.12 -12.23 -33.30
N LEU A 57 1.02 -11.33 -32.88
CA LEU A 57 0.91 -9.91 -33.22
C LEU A 57 1.10 -9.66 -34.72
N ALA A 58 1.97 -10.42 -35.38
CA ALA A 58 2.24 -10.27 -36.81
C ALA A 58 1.00 -10.45 -37.70
N ASP A 59 -0.02 -11.20 -37.25
CA ASP A 59 -1.29 -11.36 -37.98
C ASP A 59 -2.10 -10.06 -38.08
N TYR A 60 -1.80 -9.06 -37.25
CA TYR A 60 -2.61 -7.84 -37.11
C TYR A 60 -1.96 -6.57 -37.67
N GLY A 61 -0.68 -6.60 -38.04
CA GLY A 61 0.01 -5.39 -38.46
C GLY A 61 1.50 -5.54 -38.75
N GLN A 62 2.18 -4.41 -38.89
CA GLN A 62 3.63 -4.36 -39.11
C GLN A 62 4.32 -4.46 -37.76
N LEU A 63 4.87 -5.64 -37.46
CA LEU A 63 5.48 -5.92 -36.17
C LEU A 63 6.93 -5.43 -36.10
N HIS A 64 7.22 -4.65 -35.07
CA HIS A 64 8.55 -4.28 -34.62
C HIS A 64 8.80 -4.90 -33.26
N VAL A 65 9.99 -5.48 -33.06
CA VAL A 65 10.38 -6.05 -31.77
C VAL A 65 11.64 -5.37 -31.24
N VAL A 66 11.71 -5.22 -29.92
CA VAL A 66 12.83 -4.58 -29.22
C VAL A 66 13.34 -5.51 -28.13
N ASP A 67 14.61 -5.92 -28.23
CA ASP A 67 15.30 -6.73 -27.21
C ASP A 67 16.81 -6.57 -27.34
N ARG A 68 17.56 -6.91 -26.28
CA ARG A 68 19.02 -7.11 -26.35
C ARG A 68 19.38 -8.51 -26.85
N PHE A 69 18.41 -9.40 -26.88
CA PHE A 69 18.55 -10.81 -27.21
C PHE A 69 19.60 -11.54 -26.36
N LEU A 70 19.83 -11.13 -25.11
CA LEU A 70 20.82 -11.77 -24.23
C LEU A 70 20.19 -12.82 -23.32
N TRP A 71 20.76 -14.02 -23.31
CA TRP A 71 20.29 -15.11 -22.47
C TRP A 71 20.68 -14.89 -21.01
N SER A 72 19.70 -14.61 -20.15
CA SER A 72 19.95 -14.34 -18.73
C SER A 72 20.18 -15.62 -17.91
N GLU A 73 20.67 -15.46 -16.67
CA GLU A 73 20.74 -16.57 -15.70
C GLU A 73 19.35 -17.18 -15.42
N SER A 74 18.32 -16.33 -15.33
CA SER A 74 16.93 -16.76 -15.16
C SER A 74 16.46 -17.61 -16.35
N ASN A 75 16.82 -17.21 -17.57
CA ASN A 75 16.51 -17.99 -18.78
C ASN A 75 17.20 -19.35 -18.75
N ALA A 76 18.49 -19.40 -18.40
CA ALA A 76 19.25 -20.64 -18.30
C ALA A 76 18.73 -21.59 -17.21
N ALA A 77 18.27 -21.04 -16.08
CA ALA A 77 17.62 -21.82 -15.03
C ALA A 77 16.24 -22.36 -15.46
N ALA A 78 15.45 -21.55 -16.18
CA ALA A 78 14.12 -21.93 -16.62
C ALA A 78 14.12 -22.88 -17.83
N TRP A 79 15.13 -22.79 -18.68
CA TRP A 79 15.31 -23.51 -19.95
C TRP A 79 16.78 -23.94 -20.14
N PRO A 80 17.24 -24.91 -19.33
CA PRO A 80 18.63 -25.34 -19.35
C PRO A 80 19.02 -25.96 -20.70
N GLY A 81 20.20 -25.59 -21.21
CA GLY A 81 20.79 -26.15 -22.42
C GLY A 81 20.35 -25.51 -23.75
N LEU A 82 19.43 -24.53 -23.73
CA LEU A 82 19.00 -23.85 -24.95
C LEU A 82 20.04 -22.85 -25.48
N ALA A 83 20.67 -22.09 -24.57
CA ALA A 83 21.80 -21.20 -24.86
C ALA A 83 22.65 -21.00 -23.60
N GLU A 84 23.91 -20.57 -23.78
CA GLU A 84 24.78 -20.19 -22.67
C GLU A 84 24.38 -18.83 -22.09
N ILE A 85 24.63 -18.61 -20.80
CA ILE A 85 24.38 -17.31 -20.14
C ILE A 85 25.22 -16.24 -20.85
N GLY A 86 24.58 -15.13 -21.22
CA GLY A 86 25.18 -14.02 -21.96
C GLY A 86 25.25 -14.23 -23.48
N ALA A 87 24.94 -15.44 -23.99
CA ALA A 87 24.86 -15.66 -25.42
C ALA A 87 23.65 -14.94 -26.04
N SER A 88 23.77 -14.59 -27.32
CA SER A 88 22.63 -14.04 -28.07
C SER A 88 21.65 -15.15 -28.44
N PHE A 89 20.37 -14.97 -28.12
CA PHE A 89 19.27 -15.83 -28.58
C PHE A 89 18.57 -15.28 -29.84
N ARG A 90 19.06 -14.17 -30.42
CA ARG A 90 18.50 -13.57 -31.63
C ARG A 90 18.33 -14.57 -32.77
N PRO A 91 19.30 -15.47 -33.08
CA PRO A 91 19.11 -16.45 -34.15
C PRO A 91 17.94 -17.41 -33.90
N LEU A 92 17.66 -17.75 -32.64
CA LEU A 92 16.52 -18.60 -32.28
C LEU A 92 15.20 -17.86 -32.50
N PHE A 93 15.13 -16.58 -32.09
CA PHE A 93 13.98 -15.72 -32.37
C PHE A 93 13.76 -15.55 -33.88
N GLU A 94 14.79 -15.21 -34.65
CA GLU A 94 14.66 -14.98 -36.10
C GLU A 94 14.23 -16.26 -36.83
N ALA A 95 14.73 -17.43 -36.41
CA ALA A 95 14.27 -18.71 -36.95
C ALA A 95 12.77 -18.94 -36.72
N THR A 96 12.24 -18.53 -35.56
CA THR A 96 10.79 -18.57 -35.28
C THR A 96 10.00 -17.72 -36.26
N VAL A 97 10.42 -16.46 -36.48
CA VAL A 97 9.61 -15.46 -37.22
C VAL A 97 9.93 -15.40 -38.72
N ALA A 98 10.91 -16.17 -39.22
CA ALA A 98 11.41 -16.10 -40.59
C ALA A 98 10.36 -16.30 -41.69
N HIS A 99 9.23 -16.94 -41.37
CA HIS A 99 8.17 -17.28 -42.32
C HIS A 99 7.05 -16.23 -42.42
N LEU A 100 7.12 -15.16 -41.61
CA LEU A 100 6.10 -14.11 -41.57
C LEU A 100 6.23 -13.14 -42.75
N ASP A 101 5.08 -12.68 -43.27
CA ASP A 101 4.97 -11.67 -44.32
C ASP A 101 3.91 -10.61 -43.92
N PRO A 102 4.28 -9.34 -43.69
CA PRO A 102 5.62 -8.77 -43.85
C PRO A 102 6.62 -9.28 -42.80
N PRO A 103 7.94 -9.22 -43.09
CA PRO A 103 8.96 -9.63 -42.13
C PRO A 103 8.96 -8.73 -40.90
N VAL A 104 9.20 -9.34 -39.74
CA VAL A 104 9.32 -8.62 -38.46
C VAL A 104 10.55 -7.70 -38.48
N GLN A 105 10.38 -6.45 -38.05
CA GLN A 105 11.49 -5.51 -37.90
C GLN A 105 12.14 -5.67 -36.52
N VAL A 106 13.40 -6.08 -36.49
CA VAL A 106 14.15 -6.33 -35.25
C VAL A 106 15.02 -5.14 -34.86
N HIS A 107 14.79 -4.59 -33.68
CA HIS A 107 15.61 -3.57 -33.04
C HIS A 107 16.42 -4.19 -31.90
N GLU A 108 17.68 -4.54 -32.17
CA GLU A 108 18.57 -5.12 -31.14
C GLU A 108 19.19 -4.01 -30.27
N THR A 109 18.55 -3.70 -29.14
CA THR A 109 18.98 -2.66 -28.20
C THR A 109 18.42 -2.91 -26.79
N ASP A 110 19.00 -2.27 -25.77
CA ASP A 110 18.36 -2.19 -24.46
C ASP A 110 17.04 -1.41 -24.58
N CYS A 111 15.96 -1.95 -24.01
CA CYS A 111 14.66 -1.29 -24.02
C CYS A 111 14.68 0.10 -23.38
N ARG A 112 15.65 0.37 -22.49
CA ARG A 112 15.86 1.67 -21.84
C ARG A 112 16.50 2.70 -22.75
N ASP A 113 17.25 2.25 -23.74
CA ASP A 113 17.97 3.09 -24.71
C ASP A 113 17.22 3.19 -26.05
N PHE A 114 16.11 2.46 -26.20
CA PHE A 114 15.33 2.44 -27.42
C PHE A 114 14.63 3.78 -27.67
N VAL A 115 14.70 4.27 -28.90
CA VAL A 115 13.95 5.44 -29.36
C VAL A 115 13.19 5.05 -30.61
N TRP A 116 11.88 5.27 -30.60
CA TRP A 116 11.02 4.95 -31.72
C TRP A 116 11.43 5.77 -32.97
N PRO A 117 11.75 5.13 -34.10
CA PRO A 117 12.31 5.82 -35.28
C PRO A 117 11.30 6.71 -36.01
N GLY A 118 10.01 6.62 -35.68
CA GLY A 118 8.96 7.51 -36.20
C GLY A 118 7.74 6.75 -36.73
N GLY A 119 6.69 7.51 -37.02
CA GLY A 119 5.38 6.97 -37.39
C GLY A 119 4.51 6.65 -36.18
N ARG A 120 3.24 6.36 -36.44
CA ARG A 120 2.24 6.08 -35.41
C ARG A 120 2.28 4.61 -34.99
N ILE A 121 2.32 4.36 -33.69
CA ILE A 121 2.19 3.03 -33.07
C ILE A 121 0.70 2.79 -32.77
N GLY A 122 0.12 1.73 -33.35
CA GLY A 122 -1.26 1.32 -33.04
C GLY A 122 -1.36 0.61 -31.69
N LEU A 123 -0.41 -0.29 -31.42
CA LEU A 123 -0.33 -1.03 -30.16
C LEU A 123 1.13 -1.23 -29.73
N CYS A 124 1.40 -1.02 -28.45
CA CYS A 124 2.67 -1.28 -27.80
C CYS A 124 2.49 -2.29 -26.66
N LEU A 125 3.12 -3.46 -26.77
CA LEU A 125 3.19 -4.46 -25.71
C LEU A 125 4.53 -4.34 -24.99
N ILE A 126 4.49 -4.06 -23.70
CA ILE A 126 5.67 -3.88 -22.85
C ILE A 126 5.77 -5.07 -21.88
N ASP A 127 6.75 -5.94 -22.08
CA ASP A 127 7.06 -7.10 -21.22
C ASP A 127 8.52 -7.13 -20.74
N ALA A 128 9.44 -6.36 -21.31
CA ALA A 128 10.84 -6.39 -20.85
C ALA A 128 11.08 -5.81 -19.43
N PRO A 129 10.61 -4.58 -19.08
CA PRO A 129 11.01 -3.95 -17.84
C PRO A 129 10.50 -4.70 -16.61
N ARG A 130 11.33 -4.71 -15.56
CA ARG A 130 11.04 -5.35 -14.26
C ARG A 130 11.09 -4.37 -13.10
N SER A 131 11.38 -3.10 -13.37
CA SER A 131 11.41 -1.99 -12.42
C SER A 131 10.62 -0.81 -12.97
N ALA A 132 10.17 0.08 -12.07
CA ALA A 132 9.53 1.34 -12.44
C ALA A 132 10.43 2.16 -13.37
N SER A 133 11.74 2.11 -13.12
CA SER A 133 12.73 2.80 -13.94
C SER A 133 12.81 2.35 -15.37
N GLY A 134 12.93 1.03 -15.55
CA GLY A 134 12.93 0.46 -16.88
C GLY A 134 11.62 0.78 -17.61
N LEU A 135 10.49 0.79 -16.90
CA LEU A 135 9.19 1.08 -17.51
C LEU A 135 9.08 2.53 -18.01
N LEU A 136 9.48 3.52 -17.22
CA LEU A 136 9.42 4.93 -17.63
C LEU A 136 10.37 5.24 -18.79
N GLN A 137 11.59 4.71 -18.75
CA GLN A 137 12.55 4.85 -19.85
C GLN A 137 12.01 4.22 -21.13
N CYS A 138 11.42 3.03 -21.01
CA CYS A 138 10.77 2.35 -22.11
C CYS A 138 9.61 3.16 -22.69
N LEU A 139 8.73 3.72 -21.83
CA LEU A 139 7.63 4.60 -22.25
C LEU A 139 8.13 5.86 -22.96
N ALA A 140 9.18 6.51 -22.43
CA ALA A 140 9.80 7.67 -23.05
C ALA A 140 10.33 7.35 -24.45
N GLY A 141 10.94 6.17 -24.61
CA GLY A 141 11.44 5.66 -25.89
C GLY A 141 10.37 5.52 -26.97
N VAL A 142 9.14 5.15 -26.59
CA VAL A 142 8.01 5.01 -27.53
C VAL A 142 7.08 6.22 -27.58
N ALA A 143 7.30 7.23 -26.74
CA ALA A 143 6.33 8.31 -26.50
C ALA A 143 5.94 9.07 -27.77
N ALA A 144 6.91 9.36 -28.64
CA ALA A 144 6.70 10.10 -29.88
C ALA A 144 5.83 9.35 -30.91
N GLY A 145 5.67 8.03 -30.77
CA GLY A 145 4.84 7.21 -31.65
C GLY A 145 3.43 6.95 -31.13
N LEU A 146 3.14 7.28 -29.86
CA LEU A 146 1.88 6.96 -29.20
C LEU A 146 0.96 8.19 -29.16
N ASP A 147 -0.32 7.97 -29.49
CA ASP A 147 -1.38 8.99 -29.44
C ASP A 147 -2.60 8.49 -28.65
N PRO A 148 -3.63 9.32 -28.37
CA PRO A 148 -4.79 8.91 -27.58
C PRO A 148 -5.62 7.75 -28.16
N GLU A 149 -5.37 7.35 -29.41
CA GLU A 149 -5.99 6.19 -30.07
C GLU A 149 -5.06 4.96 -30.09
N SER A 150 -3.81 5.08 -29.62
CA SER A 150 -2.90 3.96 -29.39
C SER A 150 -3.29 3.15 -28.16
N VAL A 151 -2.97 1.86 -28.16
CA VAL A 151 -3.13 0.98 -27.00
C VAL A 151 -1.76 0.56 -26.44
N ILE A 152 -1.60 0.61 -25.13
CA ILE A 152 -0.42 0.14 -24.43
C ILE A 152 -0.82 -1.02 -23.52
N LEU A 153 -0.13 -2.14 -23.64
CA LEU A 153 -0.32 -3.34 -22.83
C LEU A 153 0.89 -3.53 -21.93
N PHE A 154 0.69 -3.46 -20.62
CA PHE A 154 1.75 -3.63 -19.63
C PHE A 154 1.69 -5.03 -19.05
N LYS A 155 2.56 -5.93 -19.52
CA LYS A 155 2.68 -7.26 -18.93
C LYS A 155 3.20 -7.15 -17.51
N ASN A 156 2.58 -7.90 -16.60
CA ASN A 156 2.77 -7.79 -15.16
C ASN A 156 2.28 -6.47 -14.53
N GLY A 157 1.59 -5.61 -15.28
CA GLY A 157 1.01 -4.38 -14.75
C GLY A 157 -0.08 -4.60 -13.70
N LEU A 158 -0.67 -5.82 -13.67
CA LEU A 158 -1.59 -6.30 -12.65
C LEU A 158 -1.03 -7.52 -11.91
N ASN A 159 0.29 -7.68 -11.83
CA ASN A 159 0.90 -8.81 -11.13
C ASN A 159 1.30 -8.41 -9.69
N PRO A 160 0.62 -8.91 -8.66
CA PRO A 160 0.95 -8.63 -7.25
C PRO A 160 2.34 -9.13 -6.84
N GLY A 161 2.93 -10.07 -7.59
CA GLY A 161 4.29 -10.56 -7.36
C GLY A 161 5.40 -9.55 -7.63
N TYR A 162 5.08 -8.42 -8.29
CA TYR A 162 6.04 -7.37 -8.65
C TYR A 162 5.46 -6.00 -8.28
N PRO A 163 5.26 -5.67 -6.99
CA PRO A 163 4.45 -4.52 -6.56
C PRO A 163 4.94 -3.18 -7.10
N GLU A 164 6.21 -3.04 -7.43
CA GLU A 164 6.79 -1.82 -8.01
C GLU A 164 6.13 -1.38 -9.32
N LEU A 165 5.84 -2.31 -10.25
CA LEU A 165 5.24 -1.97 -11.55
C LEU A 165 3.77 -1.53 -11.42
N PRO A 166 2.88 -2.29 -10.76
CA PRO A 166 1.52 -1.84 -10.47
C PRO A 166 1.50 -0.54 -9.67
N ALA A 167 2.42 -0.34 -8.72
CA ALA A 167 2.52 0.90 -7.95
C ALA A 167 2.83 2.12 -8.85
N LEU A 168 3.79 2.00 -9.78
CA LEU A 168 4.05 3.05 -10.78
C LEU A 168 2.84 3.31 -11.68
N LEU A 169 2.20 2.24 -12.18
CA LEU A 169 1.05 2.37 -13.08
C LEU A 169 -0.13 3.06 -12.39
N GLU A 170 -0.33 2.83 -11.10
CA GLU A 170 -1.30 3.55 -10.28
C GLU A 170 -1.03 5.06 -10.28
N VAL A 171 0.23 5.48 -10.08
CA VAL A 171 0.64 6.90 -10.14
C VAL A 171 0.36 7.49 -11.52
N LEU A 172 0.75 6.80 -12.59
CA LEU A 172 0.60 7.29 -13.97
C LEU A 172 -0.88 7.43 -14.37
N LEU A 173 -1.74 6.50 -13.94
CA LEU A 173 -3.19 6.60 -14.12
C LEU A 173 -3.78 7.74 -13.28
N GLY A 174 -3.34 7.88 -12.02
CA GLY A 174 -3.79 8.92 -11.09
C GLY A 174 -3.47 10.34 -11.58
N ARG A 175 -2.27 10.53 -12.15
CA ARG A 175 -1.85 11.78 -12.79
C ARG A 175 -2.47 12.03 -14.16
N GLY A 176 -3.22 11.08 -14.72
CA GLY A 176 -3.79 11.20 -16.07
C GLY A 176 -2.77 11.12 -17.20
N VAL A 177 -1.54 10.68 -16.92
CA VAL A 177 -0.52 10.36 -17.94
C VAL A 177 -0.99 9.17 -18.76
N LEU A 178 -1.56 8.16 -18.09
CA LEU A 178 -2.24 7.04 -18.71
C LEU A 178 -3.74 7.16 -18.48
N ALA A 179 -4.53 6.71 -19.45
CA ALA A 179 -5.96 6.48 -19.29
C ALA A 179 -6.26 4.97 -19.41
N PRO A 180 -7.07 4.39 -18.53
CA PRO A 180 -7.38 2.96 -18.59
C PRO A 180 -8.20 2.64 -19.84
N VAL A 181 -7.97 1.45 -20.41
CA VAL A 181 -8.79 0.91 -21.50
C VAL A 181 -9.73 -0.15 -20.93
N GLU A 182 -11.01 -0.08 -21.26
CA GLU A 182 -11.98 -1.08 -20.82
C GLU A 182 -11.74 -2.42 -21.53
N THR A 183 -11.60 -3.48 -20.73
CA THR A 183 -11.38 -4.85 -21.21
C THR A 183 -12.38 -5.81 -20.57
N LYS A 184 -12.56 -6.98 -21.21
CA LYS A 184 -13.29 -8.13 -20.68
C LYS A 184 -12.33 -9.26 -20.30
N GLN A 185 -11.16 -8.91 -19.78
CA GLN A 185 -10.13 -9.89 -19.46
C GLN A 185 -10.52 -10.73 -18.25
N ALA A 186 -10.02 -11.96 -18.19
CA ALA A 186 -10.23 -12.82 -17.03
C ALA A 186 -9.54 -12.22 -15.78
N PRO A 187 -10.05 -12.49 -14.56
CA PRO A 187 -9.48 -11.94 -13.32
C PRO A 187 -8.01 -12.30 -13.05
N TRP A 188 -7.51 -13.38 -13.66
CA TRP A 188 -6.12 -13.82 -13.54
C TRP A 188 -5.20 -13.31 -14.67
N CYS A 189 -5.73 -12.53 -15.62
CA CYS A 189 -4.90 -11.82 -16.60
C CYS A 189 -4.14 -10.71 -15.88
N ASN A 190 -2.82 -10.72 -16.01
CA ASN A 190 -1.96 -9.80 -15.28
C ASN A 190 -1.47 -8.61 -16.14
N ILE A 191 -2.09 -8.41 -17.31
CA ILE A 191 -1.84 -7.28 -18.20
C ILE A 191 -2.75 -6.12 -17.82
N LEU A 192 -2.18 -4.93 -17.64
CA LEU A 192 -2.94 -3.69 -17.63
C LEU A 192 -3.01 -3.14 -19.06
N ALA A 193 -4.21 -2.81 -19.53
CA ALA A 193 -4.41 -2.12 -20.80
C ALA A 193 -4.68 -0.63 -20.55
N ALA A 194 -3.92 0.23 -21.21
CA ALA A 194 -4.08 1.68 -21.13
C ALA A 194 -3.86 2.34 -22.49
N ARG A 195 -4.00 3.65 -22.53
CA ARG A 195 -3.64 4.53 -23.65
C ARG A 195 -3.02 5.82 -23.12
N PRO A 196 -2.33 6.60 -23.96
CA PRO A 196 -1.95 7.97 -23.62
C PRO A 196 -3.15 8.77 -23.08
N GLY A 197 -3.00 9.31 -21.88
CA GLY A 197 -4.00 10.15 -21.22
C GLY A 197 -3.83 11.64 -21.56
N PRO A 198 -4.67 12.51 -20.99
CA PRO A 198 -4.61 13.95 -21.22
C PRO A 198 -3.25 14.57 -20.84
N GLU A 199 -2.58 14.02 -19.84
CA GLU A 199 -1.29 14.52 -19.34
C GLU A 199 -0.10 13.75 -19.92
N TRP A 200 -0.27 13.07 -21.07
CA TRP A 200 0.79 12.25 -21.69
C TRP A 200 2.09 13.01 -21.93
N GLU A 201 2.00 14.28 -22.32
CA GLU A 201 3.17 15.15 -22.58
C GLU A 201 4.03 15.35 -21.32
N SER A 202 3.44 15.26 -20.12
CA SER A 202 4.17 15.37 -18.85
C SER A 202 5.06 14.16 -18.54
N LEU A 203 4.96 13.06 -19.30
CA LEU A 203 5.82 11.88 -19.15
C LEU A 203 7.31 12.25 -19.18
N ALA A 204 7.70 13.24 -19.99
CA ALA A 204 9.09 13.69 -20.12
C ALA A 204 9.62 14.41 -18.87
N GLU A 205 8.74 14.88 -17.98
CA GLU A 205 9.08 15.60 -16.75
C GLU A 205 9.24 14.64 -15.55
N LEU A 206 8.94 13.36 -15.73
CA LEU A 206 8.98 12.35 -14.68
C LEU A 206 10.42 11.84 -14.45
N ASP A 207 11.24 12.65 -13.80
CA ASP A 207 12.68 12.41 -13.64
C ASP A 207 13.05 11.64 -12.34
N MET A 208 12.11 11.42 -11.41
CA MET A 208 12.41 10.77 -10.11
C MET A 208 11.32 9.80 -9.62
N GLN A 209 11.57 8.52 -9.86
CA GLN A 209 10.56 7.47 -9.93
C GLN A 209 10.23 6.90 -8.55
N ASP A 210 11.28 6.65 -7.76
CA ASP A 210 11.15 6.21 -6.36
C ASP A 210 10.46 7.28 -5.52
N GLN A 211 10.78 8.55 -5.75
CA GLN A 211 10.16 9.65 -5.01
C GLN A 211 8.68 9.78 -5.39
N MET A 212 8.31 9.62 -6.66
CA MET A 212 6.92 9.65 -7.09
C MET A 212 6.09 8.51 -6.46
N ILE A 213 6.56 7.26 -6.58
CA ILE A 213 5.87 6.09 -6.00
C ILE A 213 5.81 6.21 -4.48
N ARG A 214 6.83 6.80 -3.87
CA ARG A 214 6.77 7.10 -2.44
C ARG A 214 5.74 8.17 -2.20
N GLU A 215 5.92 9.41 -2.60
CA GLU A 215 5.20 10.58 -2.09
C GLU A 215 3.75 10.74 -2.57
N GLU A 216 3.45 10.39 -3.82
CA GLU A 216 2.12 10.62 -4.41
C GLU A 216 1.00 9.90 -3.63
N PRO A 217 -0.14 10.55 -3.34
CA PRO A 217 -1.29 9.86 -2.77
C PRO A 217 -1.80 8.73 -3.68
N VAL A 218 -2.45 7.72 -3.09
CA VAL A 218 -3.28 6.77 -3.84
C VAL A 218 -4.40 7.56 -4.50
N SER A 219 -4.54 7.40 -5.81
CA SER A 219 -5.54 8.13 -6.57
C SER A 219 -6.95 7.70 -6.20
N ASN A 220 -7.84 8.69 -6.11
CA ASN A 220 -9.26 8.42 -5.98
C ASN A 220 -9.98 8.16 -7.33
N THR A 221 -9.28 8.34 -8.45
CA THR A 221 -9.84 8.17 -9.81
C THR A 221 -9.59 6.78 -10.39
N VAL A 222 -8.59 6.06 -9.87
CA VAL A 222 -8.22 4.71 -10.33
C VAL A 222 -9.08 3.69 -9.58
N ARG A 223 -10.00 3.03 -10.29
CA ARG A 223 -11.03 2.15 -9.72
C ARG A 223 -11.17 0.85 -10.49
N ASP A 224 -11.96 -0.07 -9.96
CA ASP A 224 -12.35 -1.28 -10.70
C ASP A 224 -13.40 -0.95 -11.76
N PRO A 225 -13.46 -1.70 -12.89
CA PRO A 225 -12.89 -3.05 -13.10
C PRO A 225 -11.43 -3.09 -13.56
N TRP A 226 -10.72 -1.96 -13.62
CA TRP A 226 -9.36 -1.87 -14.19
C TRP A 226 -8.24 -2.27 -13.22
N GLY A 227 -8.56 -2.99 -12.14
CA GLY A 227 -7.59 -3.41 -11.13
C GLY A 227 -7.25 -2.33 -10.10
N GLY A 228 -8.02 -1.25 -10.00
CA GLY A 228 -7.70 -0.12 -9.13
C GLY A 228 -7.47 -0.49 -7.66
N ARG A 229 -8.16 -1.51 -7.13
CA ARG A 229 -7.87 -2.04 -5.79
C ARG A 229 -6.50 -2.68 -5.67
N LEU A 230 -6.15 -3.53 -6.63
CA LEU A 230 -4.85 -4.20 -6.67
C LEU A 230 -3.71 -3.20 -6.81
N LEU A 231 -3.89 -2.20 -7.68
CA LEU A 231 -2.96 -1.10 -7.88
C LEU A 231 -2.75 -0.30 -6.57
N ALA A 232 -3.84 0.03 -5.87
CA ALA A 232 -3.77 0.69 -4.56
C ALA A 232 -3.07 -0.17 -3.49
N ALA A 233 -3.37 -1.48 -3.42
CA ALA A 233 -2.69 -2.41 -2.53
C ALA A 233 -1.18 -2.52 -2.85
N ALA A 234 -0.81 -2.47 -4.12
CA ALA A 234 0.58 -2.46 -4.56
C ALA A 234 1.34 -1.21 -4.11
N ARG A 235 0.69 -0.03 -4.02
CA ARG A 235 1.30 1.18 -3.44
C ARG A 235 1.72 0.98 -1.98
N VAL A 236 0.92 0.26 -1.20
CA VAL A 236 1.25 -0.08 0.20
C VAL A 236 2.36 -1.14 0.24
N ALA A 237 2.25 -2.17 -0.62
CA ALA A 237 3.22 -3.26 -0.66
C ALA A 237 4.62 -2.80 -1.10
N GLU A 238 4.74 -1.87 -2.05
CA GLU A 238 6.03 -1.31 -2.47
C GLU A 238 6.73 -0.58 -1.33
N ARG A 239 6.03 0.26 -0.55
CA ARG A 239 6.61 0.93 0.61
C ARG A 239 7.07 -0.06 1.68
N ALA A 240 6.27 -1.09 1.94
CA ALA A 240 6.66 -2.18 2.84
C ALA A 240 7.91 -2.93 2.32
N ALA A 241 7.99 -3.20 1.01
CA ALA A 241 9.14 -3.86 0.39
C ALA A 241 10.44 -3.05 0.51
N SER A 242 10.35 -1.72 0.51
CA SER A 242 11.50 -0.83 0.68
C SER A 242 11.87 -0.56 2.15
N GLY A 243 11.14 -1.15 3.11
CA GLY A 243 11.36 -0.99 4.56
C GLY A 243 10.77 0.29 5.15
N ASP A 244 10.02 1.07 4.38
CA ASP A 244 9.34 2.29 4.84
C ASP A 244 7.96 1.96 5.44
N TRP A 245 7.97 1.35 6.62
CA TRP A 245 6.76 0.89 7.31
C TRP A 245 5.84 2.04 7.73
N ALA A 246 6.41 3.15 8.23
CA ALA A 246 5.63 4.33 8.58
C ALA A 246 4.88 4.89 7.37
N GLY A 247 5.56 4.98 6.22
CA GLY A 247 4.95 5.34 4.95
C GLY A 247 3.88 4.36 4.48
N ALA A 248 4.11 3.06 4.64
CA ALA A 248 3.13 2.02 4.32
C ALA A 248 1.87 2.15 5.18
N TYR A 249 2.00 2.36 6.49
CA TYR A 249 0.88 2.58 7.40
C TYR A 249 0.08 3.83 7.00
N ALA A 250 0.76 4.96 6.77
CA ALA A 250 0.10 6.19 6.34
C ALA A 250 -0.76 5.99 5.07
N ARG A 251 -0.24 5.19 4.12
CA ARG A 251 -0.91 4.92 2.84
C ARG A 251 -2.16 4.03 2.98
N VAL A 252 -2.29 3.25 4.07
CA VAL A 252 -3.51 2.47 4.35
C VAL A 252 -4.74 3.39 4.43
N ALA A 253 -4.60 4.59 4.98
CA ALA A 253 -5.72 5.53 5.14
C ALA A 253 -6.37 5.96 3.82
N GLU A 254 -5.61 5.87 2.72
CA GLU A 254 -5.98 6.30 1.38
C GLU A 254 -6.63 5.19 0.55
N LEU A 255 -6.59 3.94 1.06
CA LEU A 255 -7.12 2.79 0.35
C LEU A 255 -8.63 2.90 0.12
N PRO A 256 -9.13 2.46 -1.06
CA PRO A 256 -10.56 2.38 -1.33
C PRO A 256 -11.33 1.56 -0.28
N LEU A 257 -12.56 1.99 0.01
CA LEU A 257 -13.49 1.27 0.88
C LEU A 257 -14.14 0.09 0.16
N ASP A 258 -13.38 -0.97 -0.04
CA ASP A 258 -13.87 -2.22 -0.63
C ASP A 258 -13.33 -3.43 0.15
N PRO A 259 -14.18 -4.26 0.78
CA PRO A 259 -13.77 -5.47 1.49
C PRO A 259 -12.97 -6.47 0.64
N ALA A 260 -13.11 -6.43 -0.69
CA ALA A 260 -12.31 -7.27 -1.58
C ALA A 260 -10.82 -6.92 -1.54
N LEU A 261 -10.45 -5.69 -1.14
CA LEU A 261 -9.07 -5.23 -1.06
C LEU A 261 -8.25 -6.02 -0.04
N ALA A 262 -8.86 -6.51 1.05
CA ALA A 262 -8.16 -7.39 1.99
C ALA A 262 -7.61 -8.65 1.31
N ARG A 263 -8.34 -9.21 0.33
CA ARG A 263 -7.85 -10.35 -0.46
C ARG A 263 -6.75 -9.94 -1.43
N ASP A 264 -6.87 -8.77 -2.05
CA ASP A 264 -5.83 -8.24 -2.95
C ASP A 264 -4.53 -8.00 -2.16
N TRP A 265 -4.63 -7.50 -0.92
CA TRP A 265 -3.52 -7.36 0.01
C TRP A 265 -2.88 -8.70 0.41
N ASP A 266 -3.66 -9.74 0.71
CA ASP A 266 -3.10 -11.07 1.01
C ASP A 266 -2.23 -11.59 -0.13
N ILE A 267 -2.60 -11.29 -1.38
CA ILE A 267 -1.82 -11.71 -2.54
C ILE A 267 -0.55 -10.86 -2.68
N CYS A 268 -0.63 -9.54 -2.52
CA CYS A 268 0.55 -8.65 -2.55
C CYS A 268 1.54 -8.98 -1.42
N SER A 269 1.05 -9.15 -0.20
CA SER A 269 1.89 -9.41 0.98
C SER A 269 2.59 -10.77 0.91
N ALA A 270 2.03 -11.76 0.22
CA ALA A 270 2.68 -13.04 -0.02
C ALA A 270 3.96 -12.92 -0.87
N ALA A 271 4.11 -11.86 -1.67
CA ALA A 271 5.28 -11.62 -2.49
C ALA A 271 6.38 -10.82 -1.77
N LEU A 272 6.10 -10.29 -0.58
CA LEU A 272 7.05 -9.47 0.17
C LEU A 272 8.13 -10.32 0.86
N PRO A 273 9.36 -9.78 1.02
CA PRO A 273 10.41 -10.46 1.77
C PRO A 273 9.99 -10.78 3.21
N ARG A 274 10.15 -12.04 3.61
CA ARG A 274 9.81 -12.52 4.95
C ARG A 274 11.08 -12.70 5.80
N ALA A 275 11.17 -11.92 6.86
CA ALA A 275 12.09 -12.09 7.98
C ALA A 275 11.26 -12.05 9.28
N GLU A 276 11.75 -12.62 10.37
CA GLU A 276 11.01 -12.68 11.64
C GLU A 276 10.54 -11.29 12.10
N GLU A 277 11.39 -10.27 11.96
CA GLU A 277 11.08 -8.88 12.28
C GLU A 277 9.99 -8.27 11.36
N THR A 278 9.92 -8.70 10.09
CA THR A 278 8.93 -8.17 9.13
C THR A 278 7.58 -8.85 9.23
N GLU A 279 7.50 -10.09 9.72
CA GLU A 279 6.23 -10.82 9.89
C GLU A 279 5.26 -10.08 10.83
N ILE A 280 5.77 -9.51 11.93
CA ILE A 280 4.96 -8.72 12.85
C ILE A 280 4.43 -7.47 12.15
N LEU A 281 5.28 -6.76 11.40
CA LEU A 281 4.90 -5.54 10.71
C LEU A 281 3.89 -5.80 9.58
N LEU A 282 4.04 -6.91 8.86
CA LEU A 282 3.08 -7.40 7.86
C LEU A 282 1.74 -7.78 8.49
N ALA A 283 1.75 -8.44 9.65
CA ALA A 283 0.53 -8.76 10.39
C ALA A 283 -0.20 -7.47 10.82
N VAL A 284 0.52 -6.46 11.32
CA VAL A 284 -0.05 -5.15 11.63
C VAL A 284 -0.65 -4.51 10.38
N LEU A 285 0.06 -4.47 9.24
CA LEU A 285 -0.50 -3.93 8.00
C LEU A 285 -1.77 -4.65 7.58
N ALA A 286 -1.80 -5.98 7.64
CA ALA A 286 -2.99 -6.77 7.31
C ALA A 286 -4.18 -6.39 8.20
N GLU A 287 -3.95 -6.20 9.50
CA GLU A 287 -4.96 -5.74 10.45
C GLU A 287 -5.50 -4.34 10.10
N LEU A 288 -4.63 -3.41 9.74
CA LEU A 288 -5.05 -2.05 9.36
C LEU A 288 -5.77 -2.03 8.02
N VAL A 289 -5.33 -2.80 7.03
CA VAL A 289 -6.01 -2.94 5.73
C VAL A 289 -7.41 -3.51 5.94
N ALA A 290 -7.54 -4.56 6.76
CA ALA A 290 -8.84 -5.12 7.11
C ALA A 290 -9.74 -4.10 7.82
N ALA A 291 -9.20 -3.38 8.81
CA ALA A 291 -9.95 -2.35 9.54
C ALA A 291 -10.40 -1.20 8.63
N GLN A 292 -9.51 -0.70 7.76
CA GLN A 292 -9.78 0.37 6.83
C GLN A 292 -10.89 0.00 5.83
N THR A 293 -10.88 -1.24 5.34
CA THR A 293 -11.76 -1.70 4.26
C THR A 293 -13.09 -2.27 4.77
N ASP A 294 -13.20 -2.56 6.07
CA ASP A 294 -14.44 -2.98 6.72
C ASP A 294 -15.38 -1.80 6.98
N SER A 295 -16.36 -1.63 6.09
CA SER A 295 -17.41 -0.62 6.25
C SER A 295 -18.26 -0.80 7.51
N ALA A 296 -18.45 -2.03 8.00
CA ALA A 296 -19.21 -2.28 9.22
C ALA A 296 -18.45 -1.84 10.47
N ALA A 297 -17.12 -2.02 10.50
CA ALA A 297 -16.26 -1.53 11.56
C ALA A 297 -16.24 0.00 11.61
N ARG A 298 -16.10 0.68 10.46
CA ARG A 298 -16.11 2.15 10.39
C ARG A 298 -17.43 2.78 10.83
N ASN A 299 -18.55 2.10 10.59
CA ASN A 299 -19.86 2.56 11.04
C ASN A 299 -20.09 2.38 12.55
N ARG A 300 -19.20 1.65 13.26
CA ARG A 300 -19.23 1.48 14.71
C ARG A 300 -18.25 2.46 15.36
N SER A 301 -18.53 3.76 15.27
CA SER A 301 -17.78 4.78 15.99
C SER A 301 -18.47 5.14 17.33
N PRO A 302 -17.76 5.15 18.46
CA PRO A 302 -16.37 4.69 18.61
C PRO A 302 -16.28 3.16 18.54
N PHE A 303 -15.20 2.67 17.93
CA PHE A 303 -14.83 1.27 17.85
C PHE A 303 -14.44 0.78 19.25
N PRO A 304 -15.07 -0.29 19.75
CA PRO A 304 -14.77 -0.82 21.08
C PRO A 304 -13.36 -1.44 21.09
N ILE A 305 -12.58 -1.10 22.11
CA ILE A 305 -11.29 -1.74 22.37
C ILE A 305 -11.41 -2.74 23.53
N ASP A 306 -10.60 -3.79 23.49
CA ASP A 306 -10.36 -4.68 24.61
C ASP A 306 -8.94 -4.49 25.16
N ARG A 307 -8.47 -5.42 25.99
CA ARG A 307 -7.17 -5.31 26.67
C ARG A 307 -5.97 -5.72 25.79
N GLY A 308 -6.22 -6.26 24.60
CA GLY A 308 -5.23 -6.85 23.73
C GLY A 308 -4.65 -5.90 22.67
N PRO A 309 -3.48 -6.25 22.11
CA PRO A 309 -2.79 -5.41 21.13
C PRO A 309 -3.55 -5.24 19.82
N VAL A 310 -4.22 -6.30 19.33
CA VAL A 310 -4.98 -6.24 18.06
C VAL A 310 -6.14 -5.25 18.15
N SER A 311 -6.91 -5.28 19.25
CA SER A 311 -7.99 -4.30 19.44
C SER A 311 -7.47 -2.89 19.63
N ALA A 312 -6.31 -2.72 20.28
CA ALA A 312 -5.69 -1.41 20.48
C ALA A 312 -5.24 -0.79 19.14
N LEU A 313 -4.60 -1.56 18.27
CA LEU A 313 -4.20 -1.13 16.92
C LEU A 313 -5.42 -0.71 16.09
N ARG A 314 -6.46 -1.57 16.06
CA ARG A 314 -7.72 -1.27 15.35
C ARG A 314 -8.43 -0.05 15.93
N GLY A 315 -8.49 0.03 17.26
CA GLY A 315 -9.10 1.14 17.99
C GLY A 315 -8.42 2.46 17.67
N PHE A 316 -7.10 2.53 17.81
CA PHE A 316 -6.33 3.72 17.46
C PHE A 316 -6.57 4.12 16.00
N TRP A 317 -6.53 3.16 15.07
CA TRP A 317 -6.72 3.45 13.65
C TRP A 317 -8.13 3.96 13.29
N LEU A 318 -9.15 3.33 13.86
CA LEU A 318 -10.55 3.60 13.53
C LEU A 318 -11.11 4.79 14.30
N ASN A 319 -10.79 4.92 15.59
CA ASN A 319 -11.28 6.01 16.43
C ASN A 319 -10.59 7.34 16.12
N ALA A 320 -9.34 7.30 15.67
CA ALA A 320 -8.63 8.50 15.22
C ALA A 320 -8.90 8.84 13.74
N ALA A 321 -9.87 8.22 13.06
CA ALA A 321 -10.02 8.33 11.61
C ALA A 321 -10.19 9.77 11.08
N ASP A 322 -10.85 10.63 11.87
CA ASP A 322 -11.08 12.04 11.53
C ASP A 322 -9.97 12.98 12.03
N HIS A 323 -8.95 12.44 12.70
CA HIS A 323 -7.85 13.21 13.24
C HIS A 323 -6.68 13.31 12.25
N PRO A 324 -6.15 14.52 11.99
CA PRO A 324 -5.05 14.71 11.04
C PRO A 324 -3.75 14.04 11.48
N TRP A 325 -3.58 13.83 12.79
CA TRP A 325 -2.40 13.21 13.37
C TRP A 325 -2.40 11.68 13.29
N ARG A 326 -3.53 11.02 12.98
CA ARG A 326 -3.65 9.55 13.01
C ARG A 326 -2.53 8.83 12.27
N THR A 327 -2.23 9.25 11.05
CA THR A 327 -1.24 8.59 10.20
C THR A 327 0.19 8.97 10.58
N ALA A 328 0.42 10.21 11.01
CA ALA A 328 1.74 10.70 11.43
C ALA A 328 2.18 10.12 12.78
N ASP A 329 1.22 9.94 13.69
CA ASP A 329 1.43 9.47 15.05
C ASP A 329 1.25 7.93 15.15
N PHE A 330 0.92 7.21 14.07
CA PHE A 330 0.72 5.77 14.17
C PHE A 330 2.04 5.03 14.45
N ASP A 331 2.19 4.56 15.69
CA ASP A 331 3.33 3.76 16.15
C ASP A 331 2.87 2.39 16.66
N ALA A 332 2.95 1.40 15.79
CA ALA A 332 2.51 0.04 16.09
C ALA A 332 3.27 -0.58 17.27
N GLU A 333 4.58 -0.37 17.37
CA GLU A 333 5.41 -0.92 18.44
C GLU A 333 5.00 -0.33 19.79
N LEU A 334 4.82 0.99 19.85
CA LEU A 334 4.37 1.69 21.05
C LEU A 334 2.97 1.23 21.48
N ILE A 335 2.04 1.09 20.53
CA ILE A 335 0.66 0.64 20.81
C ILE A 335 0.65 -0.80 21.35
N VAL A 336 1.40 -1.71 20.72
CA VAL A 336 1.52 -3.11 21.18
C VAL A 336 2.11 -3.16 22.58
N ARG A 337 3.22 -2.44 22.81
CA ARG A 337 3.88 -2.38 24.13
C ARG A 337 2.96 -1.79 25.19
N ALA A 338 2.18 -0.75 24.87
CA ALA A 338 1.20 -0.18 25.78
C ALA A 338 0.12 -1.20 26.15
N ALA A 339 -0.41 -1.94 25.17
CA ALA A 339 -1.41 -2.98 25.42
C ALA A 339 -0.87 -4.12 26.29
N GLU A 340 0.31 -4.63 25.99
CA GLU A 340 0.98 -5.68 26.79
C GLU A 340 1.29 -5.20 28.22
N GLY A 341 1.59 -3.92 28.39
CA GLY A 341 1.78 -3.27 29.69
C GLY A 341 0.48 -2.97 30.46
N GLY A 342 -0.69 -3.31 29.91
CA GLY A 342 -1.98 -3.11 30.58
C GLY A 342 -2.58 -1.71 30.43
N ALA A 343 -2.04 -0.86 29.55
CA ALA A 343 -2.53 0.51 29.34
C ALA A 343 -3.98 0.58 28.84
N MET A 344 -4.49 -0.50 28.24
CA MET A 344 -5.85 -0.59 27.70
C MET A 344 -6.91 -0.89 28.77
N VAL A 345 -6.52 -1.28 30.00
CA VAL A 345 -7.46 -1.74 31.02
C VAL A 345 -8.49 -0.66 31.36
N LEU A 346 -8.05 0.53 31.77
CA LEU A 346 -8.96 1.62 32.13
C LEU A 346 -9.73 2.18 30.93
N PRO A 347 -9.08 2.48 29.77
CA PRO A 347 -9.79 2.96 28.59
C PRO A 347 -10.87 2.00 28.06
N ALA A 348 -10.64 0.68 28.12
CA ALA A 348 -11.63 -0.32 27.71
C ALA A 348 -12.88 -0.32 28.61
N GLU A 349 -12.73 -0.08 29.92
CA GLU A 349 -13.86 0.00 30.86
C GLU A 349 -14.67 1.30 30.67
N LEU A 350 -14.00 2.41 30.34
CA LEU A 350 -14.67 3.69 30.05
C LEU A 350 -15.38 3.69 28.70
N GLY A 351 -14.80 3.01 27.71
CA GLY A 351 -15.40 2.76 26.40
C GLY A 351 -15.86 4.04 25.71
N GLN A 352 -17.15 4.09 25.35
CA GLN A 352 -17.71 5.19 24.54
C GLN A 352 -17.63 6.57 25.21
N GLN A 353 -17.44 6.63 26.54
CA GLN A 353 -17.32 7.89 27.28
C GLN A 353 -16.09 8.71 26.86
N LEU A 354 -15.10 8.09 26.22
CA LEU A 354 -13.86 8.74 25.81
C LEU A 354 -13.92 9.41 24.44
N SER A 355 -14.89 9.02 23.60
CA SER A 355 -14.93 9.40 22.18
C SER A 355 -14.96 10.92 21.99
N GLY A 356 -13.96 11.44 21.29
CA GLY A 356 -13.82 12.86 20.94
C GLY A 356 -13.43 13.78 22.10
N ARG A 357 -13.22 13.25 23.31
CA ARG A 357 -12.94 14.03 24.51
C ARG A 357 -11.45 14.27 24.74
N THR A 358 -11.12 15.43 25.29
CA THR A 358 -9.81 15.74 25.86
C THR A 358 -9.74 15.21 27.28
N ILE A 359 -8.84 14.27 27.51
CA ILE A 359 -8.72 13.55 28.79
C ILE A 359 -7.56 14.08 29.60
N VAL A 360 -7.80 14.34 30.89
CA VAL A 360 -6.73 14.53 31.87
C VAL A 360 -6.72 13.35 32.82
N GLU A 361 -5.61 12.63 32.90
CA GLU A 361 -5.44 11.56 33.88
C GLU A 361 -4.48 12.02 34.99
N ILE A 362 -4.90 11.93 36.24
CA ILE A 362 -4.11 12.34 37.41
C ILE A 362 -3.81 11.12 38.27
N GLY A 363 -2.53 10.87 38.52
CA GLY A 363 -2.12 9.74 39.36
C GLY A 363 -0.62 9.48 39.37
N THR A 364 -0.23 8.48 40.15
CA THR A 364 1.13 7.92 40.16
C THR A 364 1.23 6.74 39.18
N GLY A 365 2.34 6.68 38.45
CA GLY A 365 2.67 5.52 37.61
C GLY A 365 1.74 5.36 36.41
N LEU A 366 1.45 6.45 35.70
CA LEU A 366 0.52 6.44 34.57
C LEU A 366 0.99 5.53 33.42
N GLY A 367 2.29 5.30 33.30
CA GLY A 367 2.87 4.43 32.27
C GLY A 367 2.47 4.89 30.88
N LEU A 368 1.98 3.97 30.04
CA LEU A 368 1.52 4.28 28.68
C LEU A 368 -0.01 4.42 28.56
N SER A 369 -0.72 4.72 29.65
CA SER A 369 -2.18 4.83 29.70
C SER A 369 -2.76 5.74 28.60
N GLY A 370 -2.10 6.88 28.32
CA GLY A 370 -2.50 7.82 27.27
C GLY A 370 -2.62 7.20 25.89
N VAL A 371 -1.76 6.23 25.55
CA VAL A 371 -1.87 5.46 24.29
C VAL A 371 -3.19 4.70 24.24
N GLY A 372 -3.62 4.12 25.37
CA GLY A 372 -4.90 3.44 25.48
C GLY A 372 -6.10 4.38 25.40
N PHE A 373 -6.02 5.57 25.98
CA PHE A 373 -7.07 6.58 25.85
C PHE A 373 -7.22 7.05 24.40
N LEU A 374 -6.12 7.30 23.68
CA LEU A 374 -6.15 7.63 22.26
C LEU A 374 -6.72 6.45 21.44
N ALA A 375 -6.32 5.20 21.74
CA ALA A 375 -6.88 4.01 21.10
C ALA A 375 -8.39 3.86 21.33
N ALA A 376 -8.90 4.28 22.48
CA ALA A 376 -10.32 4.28 22.81
C ALA A 376 -11.10 5.48 22.23
N GLY A 377 -10.42 6.40 21.54
CA GLY A 377 -11.03 7.53 20.84
C GLY A 377 -10.99 8.87 21.56
N ALA A 378 -10.14 9.04 22.57
CA ALA A 378 -9.83 10.37 23.07
C ALA A 378 -9.25 11.25 21.95
N SER A 379 -9.64 12.52 21.91
CA SER A 379 -9.13 13.48 20.93
C SER A 379 -7.76 14.04 21.32
N ALA A 380 -7.48 14.10 22.62
CA ALA A 380 -6.20 14.45 23.22
C ALA A 380 -6.09 13.87 24.63
N TYR A 381 -4.86 13.69 25.12
CA TYR A 381 -4.56 13.18 26.44
C TYR A 381 -3.46 13.99 27.14
N LEU A 382 -3.69 14.34 28.41
CA LEU A 382 -2.71 14.92 29.32
C LEU A 382 -2.59 14.07 30.58
N GLY A 383 -1.42 13.47 30.79
CA GLY A 383 -1.09 12.77 32.03
C GLY A 383 -0.43 13.71 33.04
N ALA A 384 -1.11 13.96 34.15
CA ALA A 384 -0.58 14.65 35.33
C ALA A 384 0.08 13.63 36.27
N GLU A 385 1.37 13.37 36.05
CA GLU A 385 2.14 12.39 36.81
C GLU A 385 2.54 12.99 38.17
N LEU A 386 2.06 12.35 39.25
CA LEU A 386 2.40 12.72 40.63
C LEU A 386 3.75 12.14 41.07
N GLY A 387 4.19 11.06 40.43
CA GLY A 387 5.47 10.41 40.67
C GLY A 387 6.56 10.87 39.70
N GLN A 388 7.37 9.91 39.23
CA GLN A 388 8.43 10.16 38.27
C GLN A 388 7.97 9.84 36.85
N ILE A 389 8.13 10.80 35.93
CA ILE A 389 7.95 10.53 34.50
C ILE A 389 9.02 9.54 34.03
N THR A 390 8.56 8.44 33.45
CA THR A 390 9.42 7.37 32.94
C THR A 390 9.95 7.67 31.53
N ARG A 391 10.99 6.94 31.11
CA ARG A 391 11.52 7.05 29.75
C ARG A 391 10.48 6.69 28.67
N ASP A 392 9.61 5.73 28.95
CA ASP A 392 8.59 5.30 28.00
C ASP A 392 7.52 6.38 27.81
N MET A 393 7.14 7.07 28.88
CA MET A 393 6.24 8.23 28.81
C MET A 393 6.83 9.36 27.96
N VAL A 394 8.09 9.73 28.21
CA VAL A 394 8.79 10.73 27.41
C VAL A 394 8.87 10.30 25.94
N SER A 395 9.17 9.02 25.69
CA SER A 395 9.22 8.50 24.33
C SER A 395 7.86 8.53 23.64
N ALA A 396 6.76 8.32 24.36
CA ALA A 396 5.42 8.38 23.80
C ALA A 396 5.01 9.82 23.48
N ASP A 397 5.29 10.76 24.39
CA ASP A 397 5.08 12.21 24.22
C ASP A 397 5.78 12.76 22.96
N PHE A 398 7.03 12.33 22.70
CA PHE A 398 7.73 12.72 21.47
C PHE A 398 7.16 12.12 20.18
N ARG A 399 6.41 11.01 20.25
CA ARG A 399 5.93 10.27 19.07
C ARG A 399 4.47 10.52 18.76
N LEU A 400 3.67 10.89 19.75
CA LEU A 400 2.22 11.07 19.65
C LEU A 400 1.86 12.52 19.98
N THR A 401 1.58 13.32 18.95
CA THR A 401 1.24 14.74 19.04
C THR A 401 0.02 15.01 19.93
N ALA A 402 -0.93 14.06 19.98
CA ALA A 402 -2.14 14.16 20.81
C ALA A 402 -1.95 13.76 22.28
N LEU A 403 -0.73 13.39 22.67
CA LEU A 403 -0.41 12.90 24.00
C LEU A 403 0.62 13.83 24.66
N ALA A 404 0.46 14.11 25.95
CA ALA A 404 1.48 14.75 26.76
C ALA A 404 1.53 14.14 28.17
N TYR A 405 2.73 14.10 28.74
CA TYR A 405 2.95 13.76 30.16
C TYR A 405 3.70 14.90 30.84
N LEU A 406 3.16 15.43 31.93
CA LEU A 406 3.77 16.51 32.71
C LEU A 406 3.76 16.18 34.20
N PRO A 407 4.78 16.61 34.96
CA PRO A 407 4.70 16.55 36.41
C PRO A 407 3.51 17.38 36.87
N ALA A 408 2.71 16.85 37.81
CA ALA A 408 1.50 17.52 38.28
C ALA A 408 1.75 18.98 38.73
N ALA A 409 2.89 19.24 39.37
CA ALA A 409 3.30 20.56 39.84
C ALA A 409 3.64 21.56 38.71
N GLU A 410 3.88 21.09 37.49
CA GLU A 410 4.26 21.91 36.33
C GLU A 410 3.06 22.20 35.40
N ILE A 411 1.90 21.61 35.67
CA ILE A 411 0.70 21.82 34.85
C ILE A 411 0.11 23.20 35.15
N ALA A 412 0.19 24.08 34.16
CA ALA A 412 -0.44 25.38 34.22
C ALA A 412 -1.98 25.25 34.08
N PRO A 413 -2.78 26.04 34.81
CA PRO A 413 -4.25 26.00 34.74
C PRO A 413 -4.82 26.09 33.31
N GLU A 414 -4.16 26.85 32.44
CA GLU A 414 -4.59 27.03 31.05
C GLU A 414 -4.58 25.71 30.25
N ARG A 415 -3.71 24.75 30.61
CA ARG A 415 -3.67 23.42 29.99
C ARG A 415 -4.87 22.56 30.38
N LEU A 416 -5.47 22.82 31.54
CA LEU A 416 -6.65 22.13 32.04
C LEU A 416 -7.96 22.75 31.52
N GLY A 417 -7.91 23.98 31.01
CA GLY A 417 -9.07 24.74 30.53
C GLY A 417 -9.83 24.12 29.34
N HIS A 418 -9.31 23.04 28.77
CA HIS A 418 -9.92 22.30 27.66
C HIS A 418 -10.25 20.84 28.02
N ALA A 419 -10.12 20.45 29.29
CA ALA A 419 -10.44 19.09 29.72
C ALA A 419 -11.95 18.85 29.66
N ASP A 420 -12.37 17.79 28.96
CA ASP A 420 -13.77 17.33 28.97
C ASP A 420 -14.01 16.32 30.09
N LEU A 421 -12.98 15.51 30.38
CA LEU A 421 -13.02 14.41 31.35
C LEU A 421 -11.72 14.35 32.13
N VAL A 422 -11.82 14.27 33.45
CA VAL A 422 -10.71 13.96 34.35
C VAL A 422 -10.87 12.56 34.92
N VAL A 423 -9.82 11.76 34.84
CA VAL A 423 -9.74 10.46 35.50
C VAL A 423 -8.70 10.52 36.62
N LEU A 424 -9.17 10.47 37.87
CA LEU A 424 -8.35 10.45 39.06
C LEU A 424 -8.12 9.01 39.51
N ARG A 425 -6.85 8.62 39.67
CA ARG A 425 -6.48 7.33 40.24
C ARG A 425 -6.77 7.30 41.75
N GLY A 426 -7.52 6.29 42.17
CA GLY A 426 -8.11 6.25 43.51
C GLY A 426 -7.12 6.22 44.66
N GLN A 427 -5.96 5.59 44.46
CA GLN A 427 -4.88 5.58 45.44
C GLN A 427 -4.27 6.96 45.69
N ASP A 428 -4.41 7.88 44.73
CA ASP A 428 -3.78 9.20 44.75
C ASP A 428 -4.75 10.32 45.14
N ARG A 429 -6.02 9.98 45.45
CA ARG A 429 -7.07 10.97 45.74
C ARG A 429 -6.72 11.95 46.87
N GLN A 430 -5.91 11.52 47.83
CA GLN A 430 -5.52 12.33 48.99
C GLN A 430 -4.20 13.07 48.80
N ASP A 431 -3.59 13.01 47.61
CA ASP A 431 -2.36 13.72 47.32
C ASP A 431 -2.61 15.24 47.30
N GLU A 432 -1.72 16.00 47.94
CA GLU A 432 -1.86 17.45 48.11
C GLU A 432 -1.82 18.20 46.77
N ALA A 433 -1.19 17.64 45.74
CA ALA A 433 -1.12 18.23 44.41
C ALA A 433 -2.42 18.07 43.60
N VAL A 434 -3.32 17.14 43.98
CA VAL A 434 -4.58 16.89 43.25
C VAL A 434 -5.56 18.04 43.43
N GLY A 435 -5.69 18.59 44.65
CA GLY A 435 -6.64 19.68 44.94
C GLY A 435 -6.51 20.88 44.00
N PRO A 436 -5.30 21.48 43.89
CA PRO A 436 -5.06 22.61 42.98
C PRO A 436 -5.38 22.31 41.51
N LEU A 437 -5.11 21.08 41.04
CA LEU A 437 -5.45 20.68 39.67
C LEU A 437 -6.97 20.62 39.45
N LEU A 438 -7.70 20.04 40.41
CA LEU A 438 -9.17 19.96 40.32
C LEU A 438 -9.82 21.34 40.39
N ASP A 439 -9.27 22.26 41.20
CA ASP A 439 -9.76 23.64 41.32
C ASP A 439 -9.56 24.45 40.03
N ALA A 440 -8.59 24.08 39.19
CA ALA A 440 -8.26 24.74 37.93
C ALA A 440 -9.09 24.25 36.73
N LEU A 441 -9.89 23.19 36.87
CA LEU A 441 -10.71 22.64 35.77
C LEU A 441 -11.89 23.54 35.41
N PRO A 442 -12.40 23.50 34.16
CA PRO A 442 -13.70 24.08 33.78
C PRO A 442 -14.89 23.53 34.58
N GLU A 443 -16.01 24.27 34.62
CA GLU A 443 -17.17 23.89 35.45
C GLU A 443 -17.91 22.65 34.99
N GLU A 444 -17.92 22.47 33.68
CA GLU A 444 -18.53 21.41 32.92
C GLU A 444 -17.72 20.11 32.90
N THR A 445 -16.48 20.13 33.42
CA THR A 445 -15.59 18.96 33.37
C THR A 445 -16.12 17.82 34.22
N GLU A 446 -16.29 16.65 33.60
CA GLU A 446 -16.66 15.43 34.30
C GLU A 446 -15.45 14.85 35.05
N ILE A 447 -15.64 14.36 36.28
CA ILE A 447 -14.57 13.78 37.09
C ILE A 447 -14.93 12.34 37.45
N LEU A 448 -14.06 11.41 37.10
CA LEU A 448 -14.18 9.99 37.41
C LEU A 448 -13.07 9.55 38.36
N LEU A 449 -13.43 8.76 39.37
CA LEU A 449 -12.50 8.09 40.27
C LEU A 449 -12.34 6.64 39.83
N ALA A 450 -11.13 6.26 39.40
CA ALA A 450 -10.79 4.90 39.02
C ALA A 450 -10.06 4.19 40.17
N THR A 451 -10.65 3.13 40.74
CA THR A 451 -10.10 2.37 41.87
C THR A 451 -9.92 0.90 41.48
N ASP A 452 -8.78 0.31 41.85
CA ASP A 452 -8.60 -1.13 41.70
C ASP A 452 -9.38 -1.90 42.77
N GLY A 453 -10.35 -2.71 42.32
CA GLY A 453 -11.18 -3.54 43.18
C GLY A 453 -10.88 -5.04 43.03
N PRO A 454 -11.34 -5.88 43.97
CA PRO A 454 -11.14 -7.33 43.93
C PRO A 454 -11.86 -8.02 42.75
N ARG A 455 -12.76 -7.33 42.06
CA ARG A 455 -13.48 -7.81 40.87
C ARG A 455 -13.03 -7.08 39.59
N GLY A 456 -11.93 -6.34 39.64
CA GLY A 456 -11.50 -5.45 38.57
C GLY A 456 -11.69 -3.98 38.94
N MET A 457 -11.46 -3.11 37.96
CA MET A 457 -11.49 -1.66 38.13
C MET A 457 -12.92 -1.18 38.40
N GLN A 458 -13.08 -0.29 39.38
CA GLN A 458 -14.33 0.38 39.71
C GLN A 458 -14.22 1.86 39.35
N ILE A 459 -15.25 2.37 38.69
CA ILE A 459 -15.30 3.75 38.20
C ILE A 459 -16.51 4.44 38.83
N GLU A 460 -16.26 5.52 39.56
CA GLU A 460 -17.29 6.33 40.22
C GLU A 460 -17.23 7.77 39.70
N SER A 461 -18.39 8.35 39.36
CA SER A 461 -18.46 9.78 39.06
C SER A 461 -18.43 10.58 40.35
N LEU A 462 -17.49 11.53 40.45
CA LEU A 462 -17.34 12.37 41.62
C LEU A 462 -18.12 13.68 41.45
N PRO A 463 -18.82 14.15 42.51
CA PRO A 463 -19.32 15.51 42.52
C PRO A 463 -18.14 16.48 42.56
N ARG A 464 -18.21 17.55 41.78
CA ARG A 464 -17.14 18.54 41.65
C ARG A 464 -16.86 19.30 42.96
N ARG A 465 -17.81 19.31 43.89
CA ARG A 465 -17.64 19.77 45.27
C ARG A 465 -18.33 18.77 46.21
N PRO A 466 -17.69 18.39 47.34
CA PRO A 466 -18.33 17.56 48.36
C PRO A 466 -19.56 18.21 49.00
#